data_AF-A0AAU9CIU4-F1
#
_entry.id   AF-A0AAU9CIU4-F1
#
_cell.length_a   1.000
_cell.length_b   1.000
_cell.length_c   1.000
_cell.angle_alpha   90.00
_cell.angle_beta   90.00
_cell.angle_gamma   90.00
#
_symmetry.space_group_name_H-M   'P 1'
#
loop_
_entity.id
_entity.type
_entity.pdbx_description
1 polymer ?
#
loop_
_entity_poly.entity_id
_entity_poly.type
_entity_poly.pdbx_seq_one_letter_code
_entity_poly.pdbx_strand_id
1 'polypeptide(L)'
;MRRFNLFFLLLLGGLVAFSSCSSDDDELTEEEKDQIELDKKVKEADEAFEKLVSKKWTIKDFVSSEDLKKAVESDDTRASQIDTLGKAAATGRFNLSATFTKEGDKYFMEAAINVPEADLEATLLKYQDIIFGFEAGFLIVDPGEDGIKFYSAEVKRMILAPFAPDALSKDEIADTKTGNSTLKVKQQDLTGKSLDDVILGYKKLIDGNNDRIFFNEDGDLVVEVTHEDFGTYHWVYTEVTE
;
A
#
# COMPACT_ATOMS: atom_id res chain seq x y z
N MET A 1 1.97 -11.32 -33.38
CA MET A 1 3.24 -12.07 -33.24
C MET A 1 3.21 -12.77 -31.89
N ARG A 2 3.16 -14.10 -31.88
CA ARG A 2 3.14 -14.97 -30.70
C ARG A 2 4.56 -15.43 -30.40
N ARG A 3 5.09 -15.13 -29.21
CA ARG A 3 6.21 -15.84 -28.59
C ARG A 3 6.02 -15.81 -27.07
N PHE A 4 5.05 -16.58 -26.59
CA PHE A 4 4.99 -16.93 -25.17
C PHE A 4 6.00 -18.04 -24.90
N ASN A 5 6.80 -17.81 -23.88
CA ASN A 5 7.96 -18.60 -23.48
C ASN A 5 7.48 -19.97 -22.97
N LEU A 6 7.51 -20.97 -23.85
CA LEU A 6 7.18 -22.38 -23.57
C LEU A 6 8.20 -23.06 -22.61
N PHE A 7 9.25 -22.34 -22.19
CA PHE A 7 10.32 -22.86 -21.33
C PHE A 7 9.97 -22.92 -19.83
N PHE A 8 8.96 -22.16 -19.38
CA PHE A 8 8.57 -22.18 -17.95
C PHE A 8 7.63 -23.33 -17.58
N LEU A 9 7.05 -24.04 -18.57
CA LEU A 9 6.21 -25.22 -18.36
C LEU A 9 7.02 -26.53 -18.24
N LEU A 10 8.33 -26.48 -18.47
CA LEU A 10 9.21 -27.65 -18.37
C LEU A 10 9.95 -27.76 -17.01
N LEU A 11 9.93 -26.73 -16.17
CA LEU A 11 10.58 -26.76 -14.85
C LEU A 11 9.69 -27.35 -13.73
N LEU A 12 8.38 -27.48 -13.97
CA LEU A 12 7.45 -28.18 -13.07
C LEU A 12 7.30 -29.70 -13.40
N GLY A 13 7.96 -30.19 -14.45
CA GLY A 13 7.84 -31.59 -14.91
C GLY A 13 9.09 -32.46 -14.73
N GLY A 14 10.05 -32.03 -13.92
CA GLY A 14 11.43 -32.55 -13.93
C GLY A 14 11.93 -33.23 -12.66
N LEU A 15 11.05 -33.66 -11.74
CA LEU A 15 11.48 -34.34 -10.50
C LEU A 15 10.90 -35.74 -10.30
N VAL A 16 10.28 -36.35 -11.32
CA VAL A 16 9.78 -37.72 -11.22
C VAL A 16 10.24 -38.56 -12.42
N ALA A 17 11.49 -39.02 -12.38
CA ALA A 17 11.92 -40.21 -13.10
C ALA A 17 13.33 -40.61 -12.64
N PHE A 18 13.44 -41.56 -11.70
CA PHE A 18 14.28 -42.77 -11.83
C PHE A 18 14.22 -43.61 -10.53
N SER A 19 13.10 -44.33 -10.35
CA SER A 19 13.10 -45.65 -9.72
C SER A 19 11.91 -46.43 -10.27
N SER A 20 12.17 -47.66 -10.67
CA SER A 20 11.27 -48.53 -11.41
C SER A 20 10.25 -49.21 -10.50
N CYS A 21 9.02 -49.32 -11.00
CA CYS A 21 8.01 -50.32 -10.63
C CYS A 21 7.71 -50.52 -9.12
N SER A 22 6.68 -49.85 -8.61
CA SER A 22 5.53 -50.54 -8.02
C SER A 22 4.38 -49.56 -7.82
N SER A 23 3.16 -50.09 -7.90
CA SER A 23 1.90 -49.42 -7.65
C SER A 23 1.72 -49.11 -6.16
N ASP A 24 2.27 -48.00 -5.70
CA ASP A 24 1.92 -47.34 -4.44
C ASP A 24 1.78 -45.85 -4.78
N ASP A 25 0.69 -45.22 -4.35
CA ASP A 25 0.56 -43.76 -4.41
C ASP A 25 1.76 -43.18 -3.64
N ASP A 26 2.71 -42.56 -4.35
CA ASP A 26 3.82 -41.81 -3.75
C ASP A 26 3.22 -40.61 -2.98
N GLU A 27 2.74 -40.87 -1.77
CA GLU A 27 2.19 -39.88 -0.87
C GLU A 27 3.36 -39.00 -0.41
N LEU A 28 3.31 -37.72 -0.79
CA LEU A 28 4.32 -36.73 -0.41
C LEU A 28 4.57 -36.78 1.10
N THR A 29 5.84 -36.71 1.50
CA THR A 29 6.22 -36.52 2.89
C THR A 29 5.74 -35.14 3.39
N GLU A 30 5.57 -34.99 4.70
CA GLU A 30 5.19 -33.68 5.27
C GLU A 30 6.23 -32.60 4.97
N GLU A 31 7.53 -32.94 4.95
CA GLU A 31 8.59 -32.01 4.56
C GLU A 31 8.45 -31.54 3.09
N GLU A 32 8.06 -32.44 2.18
CA GLU A 32 7.80 -32.07 0.77
C GLU A 32 6.55 -31.20 0.65
N LYS A 33 5.49 -31.47 1.40
CA LYS A 33 4.28 -30.63 1.43
C LYS A 33 4.60 -29.23 1.96
N ASP A 34 5.36 -29.15 3.05
CA ASP A 34 5.76 -27.89 3.66
C ASP A 34 6.62 -27.04 2.71
N GLN A 35 7.57 -27.68 2.01
CA GLN A 35 8.40 -26.98 1.02
C GLN A 35 7.57 -26.50 -0.18
N ILE A 36 6.62 -27.30 -0.67
CA ILE A 36 5.70 -26.90 -1.74
C ILE A 36 4.85 -25.70 -1.32
N GLU A 37 4.32 -25.70 -0.09
CA GLU A 37 3.54 -24.58 0.41
C GLU A 37 4.38 -23.33 0.62
N LEU A 38 5.61 -23.48 1.13
CA LEU A 38 6.57 -22.39 1.25
C LEU A 38 6.85 -21.75 -0.11
N ASP A 39 7.24 -22.54 -1.11
CA ASP A 39 7.55 -22.05 -2.46
C ASP A 39 6.35 -21.36 -3.09
N LYS A 40 5.14 -21.92 -2.89
CA LYS A 40 3.89 -21.32 -3.34
C LYS A 40 3.67 -19.95 -2.71
N LYS A 41 3.84 -19.81 -1.40
CA LYS A 41 3.59 -18.56 -0.67
C LYS A 41 4.61 -17.47 -1.00
N VAL A 42 5.88 -17.84 -1.15
CA VAL A 42 6.93 -16.93 -1.63
C VAL A 42 6.58 -16.42 -3.03
N LYS A 43 6.20 -17.31 -3.94
CA LYS A 43 5.79 -16.93 -5.29
C LYS A 43 4.54 -16.04 -5.30
N GLU A 44 3.54 -16.31 -4.46
CA GLU A 44 2.36 -15.45 -4.31
C GLU A 44 2.75 -14.03 -3.86
N ALA A 45 3.70 -13.89 -2.93
CA ALA A 45 4.21 -12.60 -2.49
C ALA A 45 4.96 -11.86 -3.61
N ASP A 46 5.82 -12.56 -4.36
CA ASP A 46 6.54 -12.01 -5.51
C ASP A 46 5.59 -11.48 -6.59
N GLU A 47 4.61 -12.30 -6.98
CA GLU A 47 3.61 -11.93 -7.99
C GLU A 47 2.75 -10.75 -7.52
N ALA A 48 2.40 -10.70 -6.23
CA ALA A 48 1.66 -9.58 -5.66
C ALA A 48 2.47 -8.29 -5.62
N PHE A 49 3.76 -8.35 -5.24
CA PHE A 49 4.62 -7.18 -5.23
C PHE A 49 4.89 -6.64 -6.65
N GLU A 50 5.15 -7.52 -7.61
CA GLU A 50 5.31 -7.12 -9.02
C GLU A 50 4.01 -6.51 -9.57
N LYS A 51 2.85 -7.06 -9.23
CA LYS A 51 1.55 -6.46 -9.61
C LYS A 51 1.32 -5.09 -8.95
N LEU A 52 1.75 -4.90 -7.70
CA LEU A 52 1.70 -3.62 -7.00
C LEU A 52 2.53 -2.56 -7.73
N VAL A 53 3.80 -2.84 -8.01
CA VAL A 53 4.74 -1.84 -8.55
C VAL A 53 4.63 -1.62 -10.06
N SER A 54 3.97 -2.51 -10.80
CA SER A 54 3.79 -2.38 -12.26
C SER A 54 2.61 -1.48 -12.67
N LYS A 55 1.83 -0.99 -11.70
CA LYS A 55 0.57 -0.27 -11.95
C LYS A 55 0.56 1.12 -11.32
N LYS A 56 -0.37 1.95 -11.81
CA LYS A 56 -0.74 3.23 -11.21
C LYS A 56 -2.00 3.04 -10.36
N TRP A 57 -1.98 3.57 -9.14
CA TRP A 57 -3.06 3.37 -8.17
C TRP A 57 -3.71 4.70 -7.78
N THR A 58 -5.01 4.66 -7.52
CA THR A 58 -5.77 5.76 -6.89
C THR A 58 -6.59 5.20 -5.74
N ILE A 59 -6.92 6.05 -4.76
CA ILE A 59 -7.75 5.66 -3.62
C ILE A 59 -9.20 5.51 -4.11
N LYS A 60 -9.75 4.32 -3.96
CA LYS A 60 -11.15 3.99 -4.27
C LYS A 60 -12.04 4.19 -3.04
N ASP A 61 -11.59 3.69 -1.88
CA ASP A 61 -12.39 3.70 -0.67
C ASP A 61 -11.52 3.64 0.60
N PHE A 62 -12.11 4.02 1.73
CA PHE A 62 -11.57 3.84 3.06
C PHE A 62 -12.59 3.11 3.95
N VAL A 63 -12.24 1.91 4.38
CA VAL A 63 -13.10 1.10 5.25
C VAL A 63 -12.65 1.28 6.69
N SER A 64 -13.40 2.08 7.44
CA SER A 64 -13.15 2.34 8.86
C SER A 64 -13.51 1.13 9.73
N SER A 65 -12.72 0.89 10.77
CA SER A 65 -13.04 -0.08 11.83
C SER A 65 -14.15 0.43 12.75
N GLU A 66 -14.90 -0.47 13.39
CA GLU A 66 -15.88 -0.07 14.41
C GLU A 66 -15.24 0.63 15.60
N ASP A 67 -14.01 0.25 15.95
CA ASP A 67 -13.27 0.88 17.05
C ASP A 67 -12.82 2.29 16.69
N LEU A 68 -12.37 2.53 15.45
CA LEU A 68 -12.05 3.87 14.96
C LEU A 68 -13.29 4.77 14.93
N LYS A 69 -14.45 4.25 14.51
CA LYS A 69 -15.73 4.99 14.55
C LYS A 69 -16.10 5.38 15.98
N LYS A 70 -16.07 4.42 16.92
CA LYS A 70 -16.38 4.67 18.33
C LYS A 70 -15.39 5.63 18.98
N ALA A 71 -14.12 5.51 18.63
CA ALA A 71 -13.10 6.33 19.22
C ALA A 71 -13.30 7.81 18.84
N VAL A 72 -13.69 8.11 17.60
CA VAL A 72 -14.07 9.47 17.16
C VAL A 72 -15.25 10.05 17.95
N GLU A 73 -16.16 9.20 18.43
CA GLU A 73 -17.30 9.62 19.27
C GLU A 73 -16.90 9.89 20.73
N SER A 74 -15.72 9.41 21.17
CA SER A 74 -15.19 9.61 22.51
C SER A 74 -14.10 10.70 22.53
N ASP A 75 -14.28 11.75 23.34
CA ASP A 75 -13.44 12.96 23.32
C ASP A 75 -11.95 12.78 23.70
N ASP A 76 -11.51 11.58 24.13
CA ASP A 76 -10.19 11.37 24.76
C ASP A 76 -8.99 11.32 23.77
N THR A 77 -9.23 11.16 22.46
CA THR A 77 -8.17 11.02 21.43
C THR A 77 -8.54 11.68 20.09
N ARG A 78 -9.52 12.58 20.15
CA ARG A 78 -10.25 13.17 19.02
C ARG A 78 -9.37 13.74 17.89
N ALA A 79 -8.18 14.27 18.20
CA ALA A 79 -7.32 14.92 17.21
C ALA A 79 -6.74 13.97 16.15
N SER A 80 -6.19 12.81 16.52
CA SER A 80 -5.57 11.88 15.56
C SER A 80 -6.61 11.05 14.78
N GLN A 81 -7.79 10.84 15.36
CA GLN A 81 -8.86 10.04 14.77
C GLN A 81 -9.71 10.84 13.79
N ILE A 82 -10.05 12.09 14.13
CA ILE A 82 -10.63 13.04 13.17
C ILE A 82 -9.62 13.30 12.05
N ASP A 83 -8.33 13.37 12.35
CA ASP A 83 -7.30 13.50 11.32
C ASP A 83 -7.34 12.32 10.35
N THR A 84 -7.43 11.07 10.82
CA THR A 84 -7.47 9.89 9.94
C THR A 84 -8.75 9.80 9.11
N LEU A 85 -9.94 9.89 9.73
CA LEU A 85 -11.22 9.83 9.01
C LEU A 85 -11.46 11.07 8.13
N GLY A 86 -11.07 12.25 8.63
CA GLY A 86 -11.17 13.52 7.90
C GLY A 86 -10.25 13.53 6.67
N LYS A 87 -9.02 13.03 6.80
CA LYS A 87 -8.10 12.82 5.68
C LYS A 87 -8.68 11.85 4.67
N ALA A 88 -9.14 10.68 5.12
CA ALA A 88 -9.79 9.69 4.27
C ALA A 88 -10.96 10.28 3.47
N ALA A 89 -11.88 10.99 4.15
CA ALA A 89 -13.02 11.64 3.52
C ALA A 89 -12.63 12.75 2.52
N ALA A 90 -11.47 13.37 2.71
CA ALA A 90 -10.97 14.41 1.81
C ALA A 90 -10.21 13.87 0.59
N THR A 91 -9.73 12.63 0.60
CA THR A 91 -8.91 12.07 -0.50
C THR A 91 -9.58 12.14 -1.88
N GLY A 92 -10.90 11.89 -1.94
CA GLY A 92 -11.67 11.96 -3.20
C GLY A 92 -11.69 13.34 -3.86
N ARG A 93 -11.35 14.41 -3.14
CA ARG A 93 -11.30 15.78 -3.67
C ARG A 93 -10.05 16.06 -4.51
N PHE A 94 -8.99 15.27 -4.31
CA PHE A 94 -7.68 15.54 -4.89
C PHE A 94 -7.34 14.65 -6.08
N ASN A 95 -8.21 13.68 -6.41
CA ASN A 95 -7.98 12.70 -7.47
C ASN A 95 -6.53 12.17 -7.43
N LEU A 96 -6.11 11.67 -6.26
CA LEU A 96 -4.72 11.31 -6.02
C LEU A 96 -4.32 10.11 -6.86
N SER A 97 -3.06 10.07 -7.29
CA SER A 97 -2.51 8.86 -7.89
C SER A 97 -1.09 8.59 -7.45
N ALA A 98 -0.75 7.32 -7.30
CA ALA A 98 0.59 6.85 -6.98
C ALA A 98 1.16 6.04 -8.14
N THR A 99 2.42 6.29 -8.47
CA THR A 99 3.18 5.61 -9.52
C THR A 99 4.51 5.12 -8.98
N PHE A 100 5.05 4.03 -9.53
CA PHE A 100 6.31 3.45 -9.11
C PHE A 100 7.36 3.55 -10.22
N THR A 101 8.57 3.97 -9.84
CA THR A 101 9.74 3.99 -10.71
C THR A 101 10.85 3.13 -10.11
N LYS A 102 11.37 2.18 -10.88
CA LYS A 102 12.45 1.30 -10.42
C LYS A 102 13.80 2.01 -10.43
N GLU A 103 14.55 1.91 -9.34
CA GLU A 103 15.93 2.38 -9.23
C GLU A 103 16.77 1.36 -8.45
N GLY A 104 17.60 0.61 -9.17
CA GLY A 104 18.38 -0.48 -8.57
C GLY A 104 17.49 -1.61 -8.02
N ASP A 105 17.63 -1.90 -6.73
CA ASP A 105 16.85 -2.91 -5.98
C ASP A 105 15.63 -2.33 -5.27
N LYS A 106 15.30 -1.05 -5.52
CA LYS A 106 14.19 -0.33 -4.87
C LYS A 106 13.24 0.26 -5.90
N TYR A 107 12.07 0.64 -5.43
CA TYR A 107 11.08 1.40 -6.19
C TYR A 107 10.81 2.72 -5.47
N PHE A 108 10.74 3.80 -6.26
CA PHE A 108 10.31 5.11 -5.81
C PHE A 108 8.82 5.23 -6.12
N MET A 109 8.01 5.30 -5.08
CA MET A 109 6.58 5.58 -5.16
C MET A 109 6.38 7.09 -5.07
N GLU A 110 5.78 7.69 -6.09
CA GLU A 110 5.54 9.12 -6.19
C GLU A 110 4.05 9.40 -6.26
N ALA A 111 3.61 10.46 -5.59
CA ALA A 111 2.21 10.87 -5.57
C ALA A 111 1.95 12.14 -6.39
N ALA A 112 0.86 12.12 -7.16
CA ALA A 112 0.36 13.26 -7.90
C ALA A 112 -1.04 13.66 -7.42
N ILE A 113 -1.29 14.97 -7.39
CA ILE A 113 -2.62 15.57 -7.25
C ILE A 113 -3.10 15.87 -8.66
N ASN A 114 -4.24 15.32 -9.06
CA ASN A 114 -4.80 15.52 -10.38
C ASN A 114 -6.00 16.47 -10.33
N VAL A 115 -5.79 17.62 -9.67
CA VAL A 115 -6.71 18.77 -9.61
C VAL A 115 -6.18 19.86 -10.53
N PRO A 116 -7.03 20.54 -11.32
CA PRO A 116 -6.59 21.70 -12.11
C PRO A 116 -5.90 22.75 -11.22
N GLU A 117 -4.80 23.33 -11.70
CA GLU A 117 -4.00 24.29 -10.93
C GLU A 117 -4.84 25.46 -10.40
N ALA A 118 -5.78 25.95 -11.22
CA ALA A 118 -6.70 27.04 -10.85
C ALA A 118 -7.64 26.70 -9.68
N ASP A 119 -7.88 25.40 -9.43
CA ASP A 119 -8.77 24.91 -8.36
C ASP A 119 -8.01 24.39 -7.14
N LEU A 120 -6.67 24.27 -7.24
CA LEU A 120 -5.84 23.60 -6.23
C LEU A 120 -5.91 24.32 -4.88
N GLU A 121 -5.68 25.63 -4.84
CA GLU A 121 -5.70 26.42 -3.60
C GLU A 121 -7.06 26.32 -2.89
N ALA A 122 -8.15 26.51 -3.63
CA ALA A 122 -9.51 26.39 -3.09
C ALA A 122 -9.81 24.97 -2.58
N THR A 123 -9.22 23.94 -3.19
CA THR A 123 -9.37 22.54 -2.76
C THR A 123 -8.57 22.27 -1.48
N LEU A 124 -7.35 22.81 -1.37
CA LEU A 124 -6.51 22.72 -0.17
C LEU A 124 -7.13 23.48 1.01
N LEU A 125 -7.73 24.65 0.78
CA LEU A 125 -8.48 25.39 1.80
C LEU A 125 -9.64 24.56 2.35
N LYS A 126 -10.44 23.94 1.48
CA LYS A 126 -11.52 23.04 1.92
C LYS A 126 -11.01 21.84 2.70
N TYR A 127 -9.87 21.27 2.30
CA TYR A 127 -9.24 20.19 3.06
C TYR A 127 -8.84 20.66 4.46
N GLN A 128 -8.18 21.81 4.58
CA GLN A 128 -7.87 22.40 5.86
C GLN A 128 -9.12 22.60 6.71
N ASP A 129 -10.17 23.23 6.17
CA ASP A 129 -11.38 23.53 6.93
C ASP A 129 -12.05 22.25 7.46
N ILE A 130 -11.96 21.13 6.73
CA ILE A 130 -12.42 19.81 7.19
C ILE A 130 -11.58 19.32 8.37
N ILE A 131 -10.25 19.38 8.26
CA ILE A 131 -9.34 18.88 9.30
C ILE A 131 -9.40 19.73 10.57
N PHE A 132 -9.50 21.05 10.43
CA PHE A 132 -9.53 21.98 11.56
C PHE A 132 -10.94 22.21 12.12
N GLY A 133 -11.99 21.85 11.38
CA GLY A 133 -13.39 21.96 11.83
C GLY A 133 -13.95 23.38 11.84
N PHE A 134 -13.32 24.32 11.13
CA PHE A 134 -13.82 25.69 10.94
C PHE A 134 -13.34 26.26 9.60
N GLU A 135 -14.09 27.22 9.06
CA GLU A 135 -13.71 27.95 7.84
C GLU A 135 -12.72 29.07 8.18
N ALA A 136 -11.48 28.94 7.71
CA ALA A 136 -10.43 29.94 7.99
C ALA A 136 -10.38 31.06 6.93
N GLY A 137 -10.75 30.74 5.68
CA GLY A 137 -10.64 31.66 4.54
C GLY A 137 -9.22 31.88 4.02
N PHE A 138 -8.21 31.23 4.62
CA PHE A 138 -6.80 31.22 4.19
C PHE A 138 -6.09 29.97 4.73
N LEU A 139 -4.92 29.64 4.17
CA LEU A 139 -4.10 28.51 4.64
C LEU A 139 -3.35 28.90 5.94
N ILE A 140 -3.62 28.19 7.04
CA ILE A 140 -3.24 28.54 8.41
C ILE A 140 -1.76 28.28 8.68
N VAL A 141 -1.25 27.11 8.28
CA VAL A 141 0.09 26.68 8.67
C VAL A 141 1.16 27.50 7.95
N ASP A 142 0.96 27.77 6.66
CA ASP A 142 1.80 28.67 5.85
C ASP A 142 0.90 29.39 4.84
N PRO A 143 0.83 30.73 4.81
CA PRO A 143 -0.02 31.44 3.86
C PRO A 143 0.64 31.62 2.49
N GLY A 144 -0.15 31.58 1.42
CA GLY A 144 0.32 31.82 0.04
C GLY A 144 0.95 30.58 -0.62
N GLU A 145 1.95 30.79 -1.47
CA GLU A 145 2.57 29.72 -2.29
C GLU A 145 3.21 28.62 -1.43
N ASP A 146 3.85 28.99 -0.32
CA ASP A 146 4.45 28.02 0.61
C ASP A 146 3.38 27.18 1.32
N GLY A 147 2.20 27.76 1.57
CA GLY A 147 1.02 27.02 1.99
C GLY A 147 0.57 25.96 1.00
N ILE A 148 0.47 26.35 -0.27
CA ILE A 148 0.07 25.41 -1.33
C ILE A 148 1.03 24.22 -1.36
N LYS A 149 2.34 24.45 -1.23
CA LYS A 149 3.35 23.38 -1.17
C LYS A 149 3.18 22.53 0.10
N PHE A 150 3.08 23.15 1.26
CA PHE A 150 2.90 22.46 2.54
C PHE A 150 1.71 21.49 2.49
N TYR A 151 0.53 22.00 2.15
CA TYR A 151 -0.70 21.20 2.12
C TYR A 151 -0.70 20.20 0.97
N SER A 152 -0.08 20.50 -0.17
CA SER A 152 0.07 19.54 -1.28
C SER A 152 0.91 18.34 -0.87
N ALA A 153 2.02 18.55 -0.16
CA ALA A 153 2.84 17.45 0.34
C ALA A 153 2.08 16.59 1.36
N GLU A 154 1.37 17.22 2.31
CA GLU A 154 0.57 16.48 3.29
C GLU A 154 -0.54 15.65 2.63
N VAL A 155 -1.20 16.21 1.62
CA VAL A 155 -2.26 15.53 0.87
C VAL A 155 -1.69 14.37 0.03
N LYS A 156 -0.59 14.60 -0.69
CA LYS A 156 0.10 13.55 -1.46
C LYS A 156 0.60 12.43 -0.56
N ARG A 157 1.02 12.73 0.66
CA ARG A 157 1.44 11.70 1.61
C ARG A 157 0.31 10.74 1.97
N MET A 158 -0.96 11.13 1.92
CA MET A 158 -2.09 10.25 2.25
C MET A 158 -2.14 8.98 1.38
N ILE A 159 -1.79 9.08 0.10
CA ILE A 159 -1.79 7.90 -0.80
C ILE A 159 -0.55 7.03 -0.63
N LEU A 160 0.56 7.59 -0.11
CA LEU A 160 1.85 6.91 0.06
C LEU A 160 2.03 6.29 1.44
N ALA A 161 1.55 6.96 2.50
CA ALA A 161 1.81 6.59 3.88
C ALA A 161 1.44 5.14 4.23
N PRO A 162 0.34 4.56 3.72
CA PRO A 162 0.02 3.16 4.00
C PRO A 162 1.05 2.14 3.49
N PHE A 163 1.94 2.55 2.57
CA PHE A 163 3.03 1.70 2.05
C PHE A 163 4.37 1.96 2.74
N ALA A 164 4.44 2.93 3.65
CA ALA A 164 5.69 3.34 4.26
C ALA A 164 6.16 2.31 5.30
N PRO A 165 7.47 2.04 5.40
CA PRO A 165 8.03 1.35 6.56
C PRO A 165 7.68 2.08 7.86
N ASP A 166 7.35 1.34 8.91
CA ASP A 166 6.84 1.87 10.19
C ASP A 166 7.81 2.85 10.87
N ALA A 167 9.11 2.69 10.60
CA ALA A 167 10.17 3.54 11.17
C ALA A 167 10.33 4.90 10.47
N LEU A 168 9.72 5.12 9.30
CA LEU A 168 9.83 6.39 8.58
C LEU A 168 9.01 7.49 9.24
N SER A 169 9.66 8.64 9.43
CA SER A 169 8.99 9.85 9.87
C SER A 169 8.18 10.50 8.75
N LYS A 170 7.32 11.44 9.13
CA LYS A 170 6.47 12.21 8.19
C LYS A 170 7.31 12.95 7.14
N ASP A 171 8.37 13.62 7.60
CA ASP A 171 9.23 14.47 6.79
C ASP A 171 10.11 13.68 5.81
N GLU A 172 10.28 12.37 6.04
CA GLU A 172 10.98 11.47 5.12
C GLU A 172 10.11 11.05 3.92
N ILE A 173 8.79 11.23 4.01
CA ILE A 173 7.82 10.89 2.96
C ILE A 173 7.34 12.16 2.24
N ALA A 174 7.19 13.26 2.97
CA ALA A 174 6.64 14.52 2.49
C ALA A 174 7.63 15.67 2.62
N ASP A 175 8.01 16.27 1.49
CA ASP A 175 8.78 17.50 1.46
C ASP A 175 7.84 18.70 1.31
N THR A 176 7.45 19.27 2.45
CA THR A 176 6.54 20.42 2.53
C THR A 176 7.10 21.68 1.89
N LYS A 177 8.42 21.78 1.70
CA LYS A 177 9.05 22.93 1.03
C LYS A 177 8.92 22.87 -0.48
N THR A 178 8.89 21.67 -1.06
CA THR A 178 8.74 21.48 -2.51
C THR A 178 7.32 21.09 -2.92
N GLY A 179 6.48 20.69 -1.96
CA GLY A 179 5.14 20.19 -2.22
C GLY A 179 5.11 18.77 -2.79
N ASN A 180 6.23 18.05 -2.70
CA ASN A 180 6.38 16.70 -3.23
C ASN A 180 6.27 15.66 -2.12
N SER A 181 5.85 14.46 -2.50
CA SER A 181 5.92 13.30 -1.61
C SER A 181 6.40 12.11 -2.40
N THR A 182 7.40 11.44 -1.84
CA THR A 182 8.06 10.31 -2.45
C THR A 182 8.38 9.30 -1.35
N LEU A 183 8.13 8.04 -1.62
CA LEU A 183 8.41 6.95 -0.72
C LEU A 183 9.30 5.92 -1.41
N LYS A 184 10.41 5.55 -0.77
CA LYS A 184 11.26 4.45 -1.25
C LYS A 184 10.74 3.14 -0.64
N VAL A 185 10.37 2.20 -1.49
CA VAL A 185 9.91 0.87 -1.08
C VAL A 185 10.81 -0.21 -1.65
N LYS A 186 10.94 -1.31 -0.91
CA LYS A 186 11.65 -2.51 -1.30
C LYS A 186 10.77 -3.71 -0.97
N GLN A 187 10.84 -4.75 -1.77
CA GLN A 187 10.13 -6.00 -1.48
C GLN A 187 10.64 -6.63 -0.19
N GLN A 188 9.74 -7.19 0.62
CA GLN A 188 10.13 -8.02 1.77
C GLN A 188 10.87 -9.29 1.30
N ASP A 189 12.02 -9.59 1.90
CA ASP A 189 12.77 -10.81 1.61
C ASP A 189 12.26 -11.98 2.47
N LEU A 190 11.66 -12.96 1.80
CA LEU A 190 11.17 -14.20 2.40
C LEU A 190 12.16 -15.37 2.22
N THR A 191 13.32 -15.13 1.60
CA THR A 191 14.29 -16.19 1.30
C THR A 191 14.86 -16.79 2.59
N GLY A 192 14.84 -18.13 2.70
CA GLY A 192 15.39 -18.85 3.85
C GLY A 192 14.61 -18.69 5.14
N LYS A 193 13.37 -18.19 5.08
CA LYS A 193 12.42 -18.16 6.20
C LYS A 193 11.75 -19.52 6.40
N SER A 194 11.26 -19.79 7.62
CA SER A 194 10.47 -20.98 7.90
C SER A 194 9.08 -20.88 7.26
N LEU A 195 8.36 -22.01 7.10
CA LEU A 195 6.98 -22.00 6.59
C LEU A 195 6.06 -21.10 7.43
N ASP A 196 6.15 -21.18 8.76
CA ASP A 196 5.35 -20.35 9.68
C ASP A 196 5.63 -18.85 9.46
N ASP A 197 6.90 -18.47 9.34
CA ASP A 197 7.28 -17.08 9.06
C ASP A 197 6.73 -16.61 7.71
N VAL A 198 6.78 -17.47 6.69
CA VAL A 198 6.26 -17.18 5.34
C VAL A 198 4.74 -17.05 5.37
N ILE A 199 4.02 -17.92 6.08
CA ILE A 199 2.55 -17.83 6.22
C ILE A 199 2.12 -16.53 6.89
N LEU A 200 2.87 -16.07 7.89
CA LEU A 200 2.62 -14.79 8.57
C LEU A 200 3.07 -13.58 7.74
N GLY A 201 4.07 -13.77 6.89
CA GLY A 201 4.77 -12.70 6.18
C GLY A 201 4.32 -12.47 4.74
N TYR A 202 3.76 -13.44 4.02
CA TYR A 202 3.59 -13.34 2.55
C TYR A 202 2.67 -12.20 2.05
N LYS A 203 1.90 -11.58 2.95
CA LYS A 203 1.10 -10.38 2.65
C LYS A 203 1.78 -9.07 3.06
N LYS A 204 2.90 -9.09 3.77
CA LYS A 204 3.68 -7.91 4.14
C LYS A 204 4.66 -7.59 3.01
N LEU A 205 4.13 -7.11 1.89
CA LEU A 205 4.90 -7.06 0.63
C LEU A 205 6.10 -6.10 0.65
N ILE A 206 6.11 -5.10 1.54
CA ILE A 206 7.14 -4.07 1.62
C ILE A 206 8.01 -4.27 2.86
N ASP A 207 9.32 -4.27 2.67
CA ASP A 207 10.30 -4.37 3.75
C ASP A 207 10.13 -3.25 4.78
N GLY A 208 10.07 -3.63 6.06
CA GLY A 208 9.88 -2.70 7.18
C GLY A 208 8.46 -2.13 7.35
N ASN A 209 7.50 -2.48 6.49
CA ASN A 209 6.08 -2.17 6.66
C ASN A 209 5.38 -3.39 7.26
N ASN A 210 4.67 -3.21 8.38
CA ASN A 210 3.99 -4.32 9.06
C ASN A 210 2.55 -4.58 8.59
N ASP A 211 2.02 -3.71 7.73
CA ASP A 211 0.68 -3.80 7.20
C ASP A 211 0.54 -4.89 6.14
N ARG A 212 -0.67 -5.42 5.99
CA ARG A 212 -0.95 -6.47 5.01
C ARG A 212 -1.42 -5.81 3.72
N ILE A 213 -0.75 -6.15 2.63
CA ILE A 213 -1.01 -5.65 1.28
C ILE A 213 -1.43 -6.83 0.42
N PHE A 214 -2.66 -6.81 -0.11
CA PHE A 214 -3.19 -7.91 -0.92
C PHE A 214 -4.21 -7.42 -1.94
N PHE A 215 -4.54 -8.28 -2.90
CA PHE A 215 -5.59 -8.00 -3.87
C PHE A 215 -6.90 -8.69 -3.47
N ASN A 216 -8.03 -7.97 -3.53
CA ASN A 216 -9.35 -8.56 -3.33
C ASN A 216 -9.84 -9.28 -4.61
N GLU A 217 -11.04 -9.87 -4.55
CA GLU A 217 -11.65 -10.62 -5.67
C GLU A 217 -11.92 -9.75 -6.91
N ASP A 218 -12.19 -8.45 -6.70
CA ASP A 218 -12.40 -7.47 -7.76
C ASP A 218 -11.08 -7.01 -8.41
N GLY A 219 -9.93 -7.43 -7.85
CA GLY A 219 -8.60 -7.06 -8.31
C GLY A 219 -8.10 -5.72 -7.78
N ASP A 220 -8.86 -5.05 -6.90
CA ASP A 220 -8.41 -3.87 -6.16
C ASP A 220 -7.31 -4.24 -5.18
N LEU A 221 -6.42 -3.29 -4.93
CA LEU A 221 -5.37 -3.40 -3.93
C LEU A 221 -5.91 -2.94 -2.57
N VAL A 222 -5.71 -3.75 -1.55
CA VAL A 222 -6.12 -3.47 -0.17
C VAL A 222 -4.87 -3.39 0.69
N VAL A 223 -4.75 -2.28 1.42
CA VAL A 223 -3.75 -2.11 2.49
C VAL A 223 -4.49 -2.12 3.82
N GLU A 224 -4.25 -3.17 4.59
CA GLU A 224 -4.82 -3.39 5.90
C GLU A 224 -3.87 -2.90 6.98
N VAL A 225 -4.27 -1.80 7.62
CA VAL A 225 -3.50 -1.12 8.65
C VAL A 225 -4.05 -1.50 10.01
N THR A 226 -3.18 -1.98 10.89
CA THR A 226 -3.55 -2.34 12.26
C THR A 226 -2.95 -1.34 13.24
N HIS A 227 -3.81 -0.65 13.97
CA HIS A 227 -3.42 0.31 15.01
C HIS A 227 -3.83 -0.22 16.38
N GLU A 228 -2.96 -0.09 17.38
CA GLU A 228 -3.21 -0.59 18.74
C GLU A 228 -4.49 0.02 19.35
N ASP A 229 -4.69 1.33 19.14
CA ASP A 229 -5.84 2.05 19.70
C ASP A 229 -7.11 1.99 18.83
N PHE A 230 -6.99 1.73 17.53
CA PHE A 230 -8.10 1.93 16.56
C PHE A 230 -8.49 0.65 15.82
N GLY A 231 -7.90 -0.49 16.19
CA GLY A 231 -8.10 -1.75 15.50
C GLY A 231 -7.63 -1.70 14.05
N THR A 232 -8.27 -2.50 13.21
CA THR A 232 -7.87 -2.73 11.82
C THR A 232 -8.79 -2.01 10.84
N TYR A 233 -8.22 -1.13 10.01
CA TYR A 233 -8.94 -0.41 8.95
C TYR A 233 -8.25 -0.61 7.60
N HIS A 234 -8.96 -0.33 6.50
CA HIS A 234 -8.46 -0.62 5.15
C HIS A 234 -8.46 0.62 4.27
N TRP A 235 -7.36 0.80 3.54
CA TRP A 235 -7.33 1.62 2.33
C TRP A 235 -7.53 0.71 1.12
N VAL A 236 -8.51 1.06 0.28
CA VAL A 236 -8.79 0.34 -0.97
C VAL A 236 -8.35 1.21 -2.14
N TYR A 237 -7.55 0.63 -3.03
CA TYR A 237 -7.01 1.28 -4.20
C TYR A 237 -7.46 0.56 -5.46
N THR A 238 -7.86 1.33 -6.46
CA THR A 238 -8.14 0.81 -7.80
C THR A 238 -7.03 1.20 -8.76
N GLU A 239 -6.82 0.38 -9.77
CA GLU A 239 -5.94 0.70 -10.88
C GLU A 239 -6.49 1.91 -11.65
N VAL A 240 -5.61 2.84 -11.99
CA VAL A 240 -5.91 3.93 -12.92
C VAL A 240 -5.76 3.38 -14.34
N THR A 241 -6.89 3.17 -15.02
CA THR A 241 -6.94 2.76 -16.43
C THR A 241 -7.04 4.01 -17.31
N GLU A 242 -6.23 4.07 -18.37
CA GLU A 242 -6.26 5.17 -19.37
C GLU A 242 -7.54 5.17 -20.22
#